data_AF-A0A936JEV5-F1
#
_entry.id   AF-A0A936JEV5-F1
#
_cell.length_a   1.000
_cell.length_b   1.000
_cell.length_c   1.000
_cell.angle_alpha   90.00
_cell.angle_beta   90.00
_cell.angle_gamma   90.00
#
_symmetry.space_group_name_H-M   'P 1'
#
loop_
_entity.id
_entity.type
_entity.pdbx_description
1 polymer ?
#
loop_
_entity_poly.entity_id
_entity_poly.type
_entity_poly.pdbx_seq_one_letter_code
_entity_poly.pdbx_strand_id
1 'polypeptide(L)' 'MPPRPKEVLSKLQKIGFEIKRTSGSHIVLRHPDGRQTYIAMHTKDLPEGTFRAILKQAEISKDEFDLL' A
#
# COMPACT_ATOMS: atom_id res chain seq x y z
N MET A 1 -13.75 -4.70 4.93
CA MET A 1 -13.57 -3.39 5.59
C MET A 1 -12.33 -2.74 5.00
N PRO A 2 -12.30 -1.43 4.73
CA PRO A 2 -11.07 -0.77 4.29
C PRO A 2 -9.95 -0.95 5.33
N PRO A 3 -8.71 -1.26 4.92
CA PRO A 3 -7.62 -1.49 5.86
C PRO A 3 -7.02 -0.17 6.37
N ARG A 4 -6.30 -0.26 7.49
CA ARG A 4 -5.51 0.84 8.02
C ARG A 4 -4.22 1.04 7.19
N PRO A 5 -3.72 2.27 7.01
CA PRO A 5 -2.49 2.53 6.26
C PRO A 5 -1.28 1.68 6.70
N LYS A 6 -1.13 1.46 8.01
CA LYS A 6 -0.04 0.65 8.59
C LYS A 6 -0.11 -0.83 8.17
N GLU A 7 -1.32 -1.37 8.04
CA GLU A 7 -1.53 -2.75 7.59
C GLU A 7 -1.15 -2.89 6.11
N VAL A 8 -1.60 -1.96 5.27
CA VAL A 8 -1.26 -1.94 3.85
C VAL A 8 0.25 -1.82 3.65
N LEU A 9 0.91 -0.91 4.37
CA LEU A 9 2.36 -0.77 4.34
C LEU A 9 3.07 -2.09 4.69
N SER A 10 2.67 -2.73 5.79
CA SER A 10 3.28 -3.98 6.25
C SER A 10 3.08 -5.12 5.24
N LYS A 11 1.87 -5.29 4.70
CA LYS A 11 1.58 -6.34 3.71
C LYS A 11 2.32 -6.10 2.39
N LEU A 12 2.40 -4.86 1.91
CA LEU A 12 3.17 -4.54 0.70
C LEU A 12 4.68 -4.78 0.89
N GLN A 13 5.22 -4.50 2.08
CA GLN A 13 6.63 -4.82 2.38
C GLN A 13 6.91 -6.34 2.36
N LYS A 14 5.96 -7.17 2.80
CA LYS A 14 6.08 -8.64 2.73
C LYS A 14 6.23 -9.17 1.31
N ILE A 15 5.65 -8.49 0.32
CA ILE A 15 5.73 -8.87 -1.10
C ILE A 15 6.80 -8.08 -1.87
N GLY A 16 7.76 -7.47 -1.16
CA GLY A 16 8.96 -6.88 -1.77
C GLY A 16 8.87 -5.39 -2.13
N PHE A 17 7.81 -4.67 -1.72
CA PHE A 17 7.83 -3.21 -1.85
C PHE A 17 8.75 -2.59 -0.78
N GLU A 18 9.52 -1.60 -1.20
CA GLU A 18 10.44 -0.86 -0.35
C GLU A 18 10.03 0.61 -0.26
N ILE A 19 10.33 1.23 0.89
CA ILE A 19 10.12 2.68 1.07
C ILE A 19 11.15 3.43 0.24
N LYS A 20 10.69 4.07 -0.83
CA LYS A 20 11.55 4.88 -1.71
C LYS A 20 11.74 6.30 -1.17
N ARG A 21 10.66 6.89 -0.65
CA ARG A 21 10.67 8.28 -0.14
C ARG A 21 9.54 8.48 0.85
N THR A 22 9.79 9.30 1.86
CA THR A 22 8.75 9.80 2.77
C THR A 22 8.71 11.33 2.70
N SER A 23 7.51 11.91 2.69
CA SER A 23 7.28 13.35 2.78
C SER A 23 6.09 13.62 3.68
N GLY A 24 6.36 14.13 4.89
CA GLY A 24 5.35 14.20 5.94
C GLY A 24 4.75 12.81 6.21
N SER A 25 3.43 12.71 6.20
CA SER A 25 2.71 11.44 6.35
C SER A 25 2.66 10.59 5.08
N HIS A 26 3.12 11.07 3.93
CA HIS A 26 3.03 10.31 2.68
C HIS A 26 4.28 9.45 2.47
N ILE A 27 4.08 8.17 2.22
CA ILE A 27 5.11 7.19 1.89
C ILE A 27 4.96 6.78 0.43
N VAL A 28 6.07 6.83 -0.31
CA VAL A 28 6.19 6.26 -1.66
C VAL A 28 6.81 4.88 -1.53
N LEU A 29 6.08 3.86 -1.97
CA LEU A 29 6.56 2.48 -2.03
C LEU A 29 6.90 2.11 -3.47
N ARG A 30 8.03 1.43 -3.67
CA ARG A 30 8.47 0.95 -4.98
C ARG A 30 8.93 -0.50 -4.86
N HIS A 31 8.50 -1.32 -5.81
CA HIS A 31 9.00 -2.68 -5.96
C HIS A 31 10.14 -2.70 -7.01
N PRO A 32 11.16 -3.57 -6.89
CA PRO A 32 12.27 -3.66 -7.83
C PRO A 32 11.87 -3.86 -9.31
N ASP A 33 10.74 -4.51 -9.57
CA ASP A 33 10.18 -4.70 -10.93
C ASP A 33 9.58 -3.42 -11.57
N GLY A 34 9.54 -2.32 -10.83
CA GLY A 34 9.07 -1.02 -11.32
C GLY A 34 7.69 -0.60 -10.83
N ARG A 35 6.91 -1.48 -10.17
CA ARG A 35 5.62 -1.11 -9.55
C ARG A 35 5.83 -0.04 -8.48
N GLN A 36 4.90 0.91 -8.38
CA GLN A 36 4.99 2.01 -7.43
C GLN A 36 3.61 2.44 -6.92
N THR A 37 3.49 2.66 -5.63
CA THR A 37 2.26 3.15 -4.99
C THR A 37 2.55 4.15 -3.87
N TYR A 38 1.49 4.77 -3.35
CA TYR A 38 1.55 5.85 -2.37
C TYR A 38 0.59 5.56 -1.22
N ILE A 39 1.06 5.74 0.01
CA ILE A 39 0.25 5.55 1.22
C ILE A 39 0.32 6.82 2.07
N ALA A 40 -0.84 7.36 2.45
CA ALA A 40 -0.95 8.40 3.46
C ALA A 40 -1.06 7.76 4.85
N MET A 41 -0.06 7.96 5.71
CA MET A 41 0.00 7.42 7.06
C MET A 41 -0.81 8.27 8.03
N HIS A 42 -2.06 7.88 8.26
CA HIS A 42 -2.96 8.45 9.27
C HIS A 42 -3.62 7.35 10.12
N THR A 43 -4.34 7.73 11.16
CA THR A 43 -4.93 6.81 12.14
C THR A 43 -6.22 6.14 11.68
N LYS A 44 -6.92 6.73 10.70
CA LYS A 44 -8.18 6.22 10.13
C LYS A 44 -7.94 5.18 9.03
N ASP A 45 -8.98 4.43 8.68
CA ASP A 45 -8.96 3.51 7.54
C ASP A 45 -8.79 4.27 6.22
N LEU A 46 -8.20 3.60 5.22
CA LEU A 46 -8.09 4.17 3.88
C LEU A 46 -9.48 4.25 3.21
N PRO A 47 -9.82 5.33 2.51
CA PRO A 47 -11.01 5.33 1.65
C PRO A 47 -10.96 4.15 0.66
N GLU A 48 -12.10 3.53 0.38
CA GLU A 48 -12.16 2.33 -0.47
C GLU A 48 -11.54 2.58 -1.85
N GLY A 49 -11.79 3.75 -2.46
CA GLY A 49 -11.17 4.13 -3.73
C GLY A 49 -9.65 4.21 -3.67
N THR A 50 -9.11 4.74 -2.57
CA THR A 50 -7.66 4.79 -2.32
C THR A 50 -7.08 3.40 -2.18
N PHE A 51 -7.73 2.53 -1.40
CA PHE A 51 -7.28 1.14 -1.24
C PHE A 51 -7.30 0.39 -2.58
N ARG A 52 -8.37 0.50 -3.37
CA ARG A 52 -8.44 -0.12 -4.71
C ARG A 52 -7.38 0.43 -5.67
N ALA A 53 -7.08 1.73 -5.61
CA ALA A 53 -6.02 2.32 -6.41
C ALA A 53 -4.64 1.77 -6.05
N ILE A 54 -4.37 1.60 -4.75
CA ILE A 54 -3.13 0.97 -4.26
C ILE A 54 -3.01 -0.47 -4.77
N LEU A 55 -4.07 -1.28 -4.62
CA LEU A 55 -4.07 -2.67 -5.12
C LEU A 55 -3.81 -2.74 -6.63
N LYS A 56 -4.46 -1.86 -7.41
CA LYS A 56 -4.25 -1.78 -8.86
C LYS A 56 -2.81 -1.42 -9.21
N GLN A 57 -2.22 -0.44 -8.52
CA GLN A 57 -0.82 -0.03 -8.73
C GLN A 57 0.19 -1.08 -8.29
N ALA A 58 -0.15 -1.84 -7.25
CA ALA A 58 0.64 -2.96 -6.77
C ALA A 58 0.42 -4.25 -7.57
N GLU A 59 -0.53 -4.26 -8.52
CA GLU A 59 -0.90 -5.41 -9.33
C GLU A 59 -1.22 -6.66 -8.49
N ILE A 60 -1.95 -6.45 -7.38
CA ILE A 60 -2.45 -7.53 -6.52
C ILE A 60 -3.97 -7.44 -6.40
N SER A 61 -4.62 -8.60 -6.36
CA SER A 61 -6.04 -8.71 -6.06
C SER A 61 -6.30 -8.48 -4.57
N LYS A 62 -7.58 -8.23 -4.25
CA LYS A 62 -8.01 -8.11 -2.85
C LYS A 62 -7.84 -9.43 -2.10
N ASP A 63 -8.12 -10.57 -2.75
CA ASP A 63 -7.99 -11.88 -2.12
C ASP A 63 -6.53 -12.21 -1.81
N GLU A 64 -5.61 -11.91 -2.74
CA GLU A 64 -4.17 -12.00 -2.47
C GLU A 64 -3.77 -11.10 -1.30
N PHE A 65 -4.25 -9.85 -1.28
CA PHE A 65 -3.98 -8.93 -0.18
C PHE A 65 -4.49 -9.48 1.17
N ASP A 66 -5.68 -10.06 1.21
CA ASP A 66 -6.28 -10.59 2.43
C ASP A 66 -5.49 -11.81 2.97
N LEU A 67 -4.79 -12.55 2.11
CA LEU A 67 -3.93 -13.70 2.45
C LEU A 67 -2.51 -13.31 2.94
N LEU A 68 -2.07 -12.06 2.80
CA LEU A 68 -0.75 -11.56 3.25
C LEU A 68 -0.64 -11.31 4.76
#